data_AF-A0A1Y6F5B1-F1
#
_entry.id   AF-A0A1Y6F5B1-F1
#
_cell.length_a   1.000
_cell.length_b   1.000
_cell.length_c   1.000
_cell.angle_alpha   90.00
_cell.angle_beta   90.00
_cell.angle_gamma   90.00
#
_symmetry.space_group_name_H-M   'P 1'
#
loop_
_entity.id
_entity.type
_entity.pdbx_description
1 polymer ?
#
loop_
_entity_poly.entity_id
_entity_poly.type
_entity_poly.pdbx_seq_one_letter_code
_entity_poly.pdbx_strand_id
1 'polypeptide(L)'
;MADTGNNSKAALVSELNGLLADHMALFFKTKNFHWHVAGPRFRDLHLLFDEQAIEIRDQIDAIGERVRKNDEYTLTSIGSVAKHTQIKDQDDVTLTAEAMVKELRDDNAAMVKRLKGMKELAEQAGDNATDGLLDDWTDMAEERVWFLNQTLK
;
A
#
# COMPACT_ATOMS: atom_id res chain seq x y z
N MET A 1 -25.36 6.30 -26.74
CA MET A 1 -24.30 6.52 -25.74
C MET A 1 -23.95 5.15 -25.21
N ALA A 2 -22.83 4.61 -25.67
CA ALA A 2 -22.40 3.27 -25.27
C ALA A 2 -22.00 3.29 -23.79
N ASP A 3 -22.37 2.22 -23.10
CA ASP A 3 -22.27 1.98 -21.67
C ASP A 3 -20.79 1.90 -21.20
N THR A 4 -20.14 3.05 -21.07
CA THR A 4 -18.76 3.15 -20.57
C THR A 4 -18.65 2.80 -19.08
N GLY A 5 -19.78 2.72 -18.35
CA GLY A 5 -19.81 2.51 -16.90
C GLY A 5 -19.34 1.13 -16.44
N ASN A 6 -19.51 0.08 -17.25
CA ASN A 6 -19.12 -1.28 -16.83
C ASN A 6 -17.60 -1.49 -16.85
N ASN A 7 -16.93 -1.05 -17.92
CA ASN A 7 -15.47 -1.26 -18.06
C ASN A 7 -14.67 -0.43 -17.06
N SER A 8 -15.07 0.82 -16.79
CA SER A 8 -14.39 1.68 -15.81
C SER A 8 -14.57 1.17 -14.37
N LYS A 9 -15.76 0.69 -14.01
CA LYS A 9 -15.99 0.07 -12.69
C LYS A 9 -15.15 -1.21 -12.51
N ALA A 10 -15.11 -2.08 -13.52
CA ALA A 10 -14.30 -3.29 -13.49
C ALA A 10 -12.80 -2.97 -13.36
N ALA A 11 -12.31 -1.95 -14.07
CA ALA A 11 -10.93 -1.49 -13.96
C ALA A 11 -10.61 -0.96 -12.55
N LEU A 12 -11.49 -0.12 -11.98
CA LEU A 12 -11.33 0.39 -10.61
C LEU A 12 -11.30 -0.75 -9.58
N VAL A 13 -12.20 -1.72 -9.70
CA VAL A 13 -12.28 -2.89 -8.80
C VAL A 13 -11.06 -3.78 -8.91
N SER A 14 -10.56 -4.02 -10.12
CA SER A 14 -9.30 -4.73 -10.34
C SER A 14 -8.15 -4.00 -9.63
N GLU A 15 -8.12 -2.68 -9.73
CA GLU A 15 -7.05 -1.88 -9.16
C GLU A 15 -7.13 -1.76 -7.64
N LEU A 16 -8.34 -1.70 -7.06
CA LEU A 16 -8.54 -1.81 -5.60
C LEU A 16 -8.09 -3.18 -5.06
N ASN A 17 -8.29 -4.27 -5.80
CA ASN A 17 -7.78 -5.58 -5.39
C ASN A 17 -6.24 -5.66 -5.47
N GLY A 18 -5.63 -5.02 -6.47
CA GLY A 18 -4.17 -4.86 -6.53
C GLY A 18 -3.65 -4.00 -5.39
N LEU A 19 -4.33 -2.91 -5.05
CA LEU A 19 -4.01 -2.04 -3.92
C LEU A 19 -4.08 -2.80 -2.59
N LEU A 20 -5.12 -3.63 -2.39
CA LEU A 20 -5.26 -4.48 -1.21
C LEU A 20 -4.10 -5.48 -1.10
N ALA A 21 -3.70 -6.09 -2.22
CA ALA A 21 -2.59 -7.02 -2.25
C ALA A 21 -1.27 -6.32 -1.86
N ASP A 22 -1.03 -5.13 -2.39
CA ASP A 22 0.15 -4.33 -2.07
C ASP A 22 0.17 -3.93 -0.59
N HIS A 23 -0.96 -3.51 0.00
CA HIS A 23 -1.02 -3.15 1.42
C HIS A 23 -0.75 -4.36 2.33
N MET A 24 -1.28 -5.53 1.99
CA MET A 24 -1.01 -6.78 2.73
C MET A 24 0.48 -7.16 2.66
N ALA A 25 1.08 -7.07 1.48
CA ALA A 25 2.51 -7.36 1.28
C ALA A 25 3.41 -6.32 1.96
N LEU A 26 3.10 -5.04 1.80
CA LEU A 26 3.85 -3.93 2.40
C LEU A 26 3.77 -3.96 3.92
N PHE A 27 2.60 -4.27 4.49
CA PHE A 27 2.46 -4.50 5.93
C PHE A 27 3.42 -5.57 6.43
N PHE A 28 3.41 -6.74 5.78
CA PHE A 28 4.28 -7.85 6.17
C PHE A 28 5.76 -7.48 6.02
N LYS A 29 6.15 -6.85 4.90
CA LYS A 29 7.51 -6.38 4.66
C LYS A 29 7.98 -5.35 5.69
N THR A 30 7.09 -4.44 6.09
CA THR A 30 7.40 -3.44 7.13
C THR A 30 7.60 -4.12 8.48
N LYS A 31 6.76 -5.12 8.83
CA LYS A 31 6.97 -5.94 10.04
C LYS A 31 8.25 -6.76 9.98
N ASN A 32 8.60 -7.29 8.80
CA ASN A 32 9.88 -7.95 8.57
C ASN A 32 11.06 -7.02 8.93
N PHE A 33 11.06 -5.77 8.44
CA PHE A 33 12.09 -4.80 8.82
C PHE A 33 12.07 -4.45 10.30
N HIS A 34 10.89 -4.29 10.91
CA HIS A 34 10.76 -4.11 12.35
C HIS A 34 11.38 -5.25 13.18
N TRP A 35 11.22 -6.50 12.75
CA TRP A 35 11.77 -7.66 13.46
C TRP A 35 13.29 -7.81 13.29
N HIS A 36 13.80 -7.51 12.10
CA HIS A 36 15.18 -7.84 11.74
C HIS A 36 16.15 -6.65 11.73
N VAL A 37 15.67 -5.41 11.88
CA VAL A 37 16.56 -4.25 11.99
C VAL A 37 17.51 -4.41 13.18
N ALA A 38 18.78 -4.05 12.99
CA ALA A 38 19.80 -4.07 14.02
C ALA A 38 20.77 -2.89 13.85
N GLY A 39 21.55 -2.61 14.89
CA GLY A 39 22.58 -1.58 14.89
C GLY A 39 22.26 -0.36 15.77
N PRO A 40 23.05 0.72 15.68
CA PRO A 40 22.98 1.85 16.63
C PRO A 40 21.63 2.57 16.67
N ARG A 41 20.85 2.49 15.58
CA ARG A 41 19.51 3.11 15.44
C ARG A 41 18.37 2.13 15.71
N PHE A 42 18.66 0.96 16.29
CA PHE A 42 17.71 -0.14 16.46
C PHE A 42 16.37 0.33 17.01
N ARG A 43 16.36 0.98 18.17
CA ARG A 43 15.12 1.35 18.86
C ARG A 43 14.25 2.28 18.02
N ASP A 44 14.84 3.29 17.41
CA ASP A 44 14.09 4.31 16.67
C ASP A 44 13.52 3.75 15.37
N LEU A 45 14.30 2.95 14.63
CA LEU A 45 13.83 2.30 13.42
C LEU A 45 12.82 1.18 13.71
N HIS A 46 13.03 0.42 14.78
CA HIS A 46 12.09 -0.60 15.23
C HIS A 46 10.71 0.01 15.51
N LEU A 47 10.65 1.14 16.20
CA LEU A 47 9.39 1.84 16.47
C LEU A 47 8.80 2.48 15.22
N LEU A 48 9.62 3.14 14.39
CA LEU A 48 9.16 3.74 13.13
C LEU A 48 8.51 2.71 12.19
N PHE A 49 9.14 1.55 12.03
CA PHE A 49 8.58 0.49 11.21
C PHE A 49 7.27 -0.07 11.81
N ASP A 50 7.15 -0.16 13.14
CA ASP A 50 5.89 -0.61 13.75
C ASP A 50 4.75 0.38 13.56
N GLU A 51 5.03 1.68 13.71
CA GLU A 51 4.09 2.77 13.50
C GLU A 51 3.56 2.77 12.06
N GLN A 52 4.45 2.72 11.07
CA GLN A 52 4.03 2.65 9.67
C GLN A 52 3.30 1.35 9.33
N ALA A 53 3.67 0.22 9.95
CA ALA A 53 2.95 -1.03 9.77
C ALA A 53 1.51 -0.94 10.31
N ILE A 54 1.29 -0.24 11.43
CA ILE A 54 -0.04 0.00 11.98
C ILE A 54 -0.88 0.85 11.01
N GLU A 55 -0.34 1.94 10.49
CA GLU A 55 -1.03 2.77 9.50
C GLU A 55 -1.45 1.96 8.26
N ILE A 56 -0.52 1.20 7.69
CA ILE A 56 -0.78 0.38 6.50
C ILE A 56 -1.86 -0.66 6.81
N ARG A 57 -1.78 -1.32 7.97
CA ARG A 57 -2.75 -2.33 8.41
C ARG A 57 -4.15 -1.75 8.50
N ASP A 58 -4.28 -0.55 9.04
CA ASP A 58 -5.58 0.08 9.27
C ASP A 58 -6.29 0.47 7.95
N GLN A 59 -5.55 0.56 6.84
CA GLN A 59 -6.09 0.75 5.48
C GLN A 59 -6.59 -0.55 4.82
N ILE A 60 -6.08 -1.74 5.24
CA ILE A 60 -6.37 -3.02 4.59
C ILE A 60 -7.87 -3.33 4.56
N ASP A 61 -8.54 -3.20 5.71
CA ASP A 61 -9.97 -3.48 5.82
C ASP A 61 -10.80 -2.48 4.99
N ALA A 62 -10.45 -1.19 5.06
CA ALA A 62 -11.13 -0.15 4.30
C ALA A 62 -11.10 -0.41 2.78
N ILE A 63 -9.95 -0.86 2.24
CA ILE A 63 -9.81 -1.21 0.82
C ILE A 63 -10.65 -2.44 0.48
N GLY A 64 -10.56 -3.52 1.28
CA GLY A 64 -11.33 -4.74 1.05
C GLY A 64 -12.84 -4.51 1.10
N GLU A 65 -13.30 -3.73 2.09
CA GLU A 65 -14.70 -3.33 2.18
C GLU A 65 -15.12 -2.42 1.04
N ARG A 66 -14.24 -1.54 0.52
CA ARG A 66 -14.55 -0.69 -0.65
C ARG A 66 -14.83 -1.53 -1.89
N VAL A 67 -14.05 -2.59 -2.12
CA VAL A 67 -14.31 -3.59 -3.18
C VAL A 67 -15.71 -4.20 -2.99
N ARG A 68 -16.05 -4.63 -1.77
CA ARG A 68 -17.37 -5.21 -1.45
C ARG A 68 -18.53 -4.21 -1.56
N LYS A 69 -18.32 -2.94 -1.20
CA LYS A 69 -19.30 -1.84 -1.35
C LYS A 69 -19.58 -1.51 -2.82
N ASN A 70 -18.67 -1.89 -3.72
CA ASN A 70 -18.88 -1.86 -5.17
C ASN A 70 -19.57 -3.14 -5.71
N ASP A 71 -20.05 -4.02 -4.83
CA ASP A 71 -20.72 -5.30 -5.15
C ASP A 71 -19.81 -6.33 -5.86
N GLU A 72 -18.50 -6.26 -5.63
CA GLU A 72 -17.49 -7.11 -6.29
C GLU A 72 -16.68 -7.92 -5.30
N TYR A 73 -16.14 -9.07 -5.70
CA TYR A 73 -15.37 -9.94 -4.80
C TYR A 73 -13.92 -9.46 -4.61
N THR A 74 -13.35 -9.81 -3.45
CA THR A 74 -11.97 -9.44 -3.11
C THR A 74 -11.07 -10.67 -2.90
N LEU A 75 -9.79 -10.42 -2.61
CA LEU A 75 -8.76 -11.43 -2.42
C LEU A 75 -9.17 -12.46 -1.35
N THR A 76 -8.77 -13.72 -1.56
CA THR A 76 -9.27 -14.86 -0.76
C THR A 76 -8.21 -15.58 0.06
N SER A 77 -6.92 -15.29 -0.17
CA SER A 77 -5.81 -16.02 0.45
C SER A 77 -4.48 -15.31 0.24
N ILE A 78 -3.45 -15.73 0.98
CA ILE A 78 -2.06 -15.27 0.77
C ILE A 78 -1.60 -15.57 -0.66
N GLY A 79 -1.96 -16.74 -1.22
CA GLY A 79 -1.65 -17.06 -2.62
C GLY A 79 -2.39 -16.18 -3.63
N SER A 80 -3.55 -15.61 -3.25
CA SER A 80 -4.24 -14.58 -4.05
C SER A 80 -3.51 -13.24 -3.94
N VAL A 81 -3.10 -12.82 -2.74
CA VAL A 81 -2.27 -11.62 -2.52
C VAL A 81 -0.99 -11.68 -3.36
N ALA A 82 -0.22 -12.76 -3.27
CA ALA A 82 1.05 -12.93 -3.98
C ALA A 82 0.93 -12.83 -5.52
N LYS A 83 -0.25 -13.15 -6.08
CA LYS A 83 -0.50 -13.03 -7.53
C LYS A 83 -0.79 -11.60 -8.00
N HIS A 84 -1.23 -10.73 -7.10
CA HIS A 84 -1.71 -9.38 -7.44
C HIS A 84 -0.81 -8.26 -6.92
N THR A 85 0.02 -8.54 -5.90
CA THR A 85 0.97 -7.56 -5.36
C THR A 85 2.08 -7.23 -6.36
N GLN A 86 2.46 -5.95 -6.40
CA GLN A 86 3.65 -5.42 -7.06
C GLN A 86 4.80 -5.19 -6.05
N ILE A 87 4.51 -5.23 -4.74
CA ILE A 87 5.52 -5.19 -3.69
C ILE A 87 6.32 -6.50 -3.72
N LYS A 88 7.63 -6.37 -3.86
CA LYS A 88 8.55 -7.51 -3.86
C LYS A 88 8.86 -7.93 -2.42
N ASP A 89 8.90 -9.24 -2.22
CA ASP A 89 9.40 -9.84 -0.98
C ASP A 89 10.86 -9.45 -0.74
N GLN A 90 11.24 -9.45 0.54
CA GLN A 90 12.61 -9.19 0.99
C GLN A 90 13.02 -10.25 2.00
N ASP A 91 13.67 -11.29 1.50
CA ASP A 91 14.06 -12.46 2.29
C ASP A 91 15.48 -12.34 2.88
N ASP A 92 16.24 -11.29 2.52
CA ASP A 92 17.60 -11.07 3.02
C ASP A 92 17.58 -10.55 4.46
N VAL A 93 17.80 -11.46 5.41
CA VAL A 93 17.92 -11.16 6.84
C VAL A 93 19.19 -10.39 7.21
N THR A 94 20.09 -10.14 6.26
CA THR A 94 21.35 -9.41 6.47
C THR A 94 21.32 -7.97 5.96
N LEU A 95 20.16 -7.51 5.47
CA LEU A 95 19.98 -6.16 4.96
C LEU A 95 20.39 -5.11 6.02
N THR A 96 21.09 -4.06 5.58
CA THR A 96 21.47 -2.98 6.50
C THR A 96 20.25 -2.14 6.86
N ALA A 97 20.28 -1.51 8.03
CA ALA A 97 19.21 -0.61 8.46
C ALA A 97 18.93 0.52 7.43
N GLU A 98 19.98 1.06 6.79
CA GLU A 98 19.85 2.07 5.74
C GLU A 98 19.16 1.49 4.48
N ALA A 99 19.51 0.27 4.08
CA ALA A 99 18.89 -0.41 2.96
C ALA A 99 17.40 -0.70 3.22
N MET A 100 17.04 -1.13 4.44
CA MET A 100 15.63 -1.34 4.84
C MET A 100 14.83 -0.04 4.71
N VAL A 101 15.35 1.08 5.24
CA VAL A 101 14.68 2.40 5.15
C VAL A 101 14.54 2.85 3.69
N LYS A 102 15.59 2.68 2.89
CA LYS A 102 15.58 3.04 1.47
C LYS A 102 14.55 2.22 0.68
N GLU A 103 14.51 0.92 0.91
CA GLU A 103 13.60 0.01 0.23
C GLU A 103 12.14 0.31 0.61
N LEU A 104 11.85 0.47 1.90
CA LEU A 104 10.50 0.81 2.37
C LEU A 104 10.03 2.17 1.82
N ARG A 105 10.94 3.15 1.72
CA ARG A 105 10.64 4.45 1.12
C ARG A 105 10.27 4.30 -0.34
N ASP A 106 11.05 3.55 -1.10
CA ASP A 106 10.83 3.38 -2.54
C ASP A 106 9.51 2.64 -2.82
N ASP A 107 9.17 1.65 -1.98
CA ASP A 107 7.87 0.96 -2.03
C ASP A 107 6.70 1.92 -1.72
N ASN A 108 6.81 2.77 -0.69
CA ASN A 108 5.78 3.78 -0.40
C ASN A 108 5.70 4.85 -1.50
N ALA A 109 6.82 5.24 -2.13
CA ALA A 109 6.80 6.19 -3.24
C ALA A 109 6.11 5.61 -4.48
N ALA A 110 6.28 4.30 -4.74
CA ALA A 110 5.53 3.59 -5.77
C ALA A 110 4.03 3.54 -5.42
N MET A 111 3.67 3.31 -4.15
CA MET A 111 2.30 3.36 -3.66
C MET A 111 1.64 4.72 -3.89
N VAL A 112 2.33 5.83 -3.56
CA VAL A 112 1.84 7.20 -3.83
C VAL A 112 1.52 7.38 -5.32
N LYS A 113 2.41 6.94 -6.22
CA LYS A 113 2.18 7.03 -7.66
C LYS A 113 0.95 6.22 -8.08
N ARG A 114 0.77 5.02 -7.52
CA ARG A 114 -0.37 4.16 -7.81
C ARG A 114 -1.69 4.80 -7.37
N LEU A 115 -1.76 5.27 -6.12
CA LEU A 115 -2.94 5.95 -5.56
C LEU A 115 -3.36 7.17 -6.39
N LYS A 116 -2.40 8.01 -6.80
CA LYS A 116 -2.67 9.15 -7.69
C LYS A 116 -3.22 8.72 -9.05
N GLY A 117 -2.70 7.62 -9.61
CA GLY A 117 -3.21 7.05 -10.87
C GLY A 117 -4.62 6.50 -10.76
N MET A 118 -5.05 6.04 -9.58
CA MET A 118 -6.39 5.51 -9.36
C MET A 118 -7.49 6.59 -9.38
N LYS A 119 -7.15 7.87 -9.17
CA LYS A 119 -8.13 8.98 -9.20
C LYS A 119 -8.89 9.04 -10.52
N GLU A 120 -8.19 8.88 -11.64
CA GLU A 120 -8.83 8.86 -12.96
C GLU A 120 -9.80 7.67 -13.11
N LEU A 121 -9.45 6.49 -12.57
CA LEU A 121 -10.34 5.33 -12.58
C LEU A 121 -11.59 5.56 -11.71
N ALA A 122 -11.43 6.18 -10.54
CA ALA A 122 -12.53 6.49 -9.64
C ALA A 122 -13.50 7.50 -10.26
N GLU A 123 -12.96 8.56 -10.89
CA GLU A 123 -13.74 9.55 -11.62
C GLU A 123 -14.52 8.93 -12.78
N GLN A 124 -13.84 8.15 -13.64
CA GLN A 124 -14.48 7.48 -14.78
C GLN A 124 -15.55 6.46 -14.36
N ALA A 125 -15.37 5.80 -13.22
CA ALA A 125 -16.37 4.89 -12.64
C ALA A 125 -17.50 5.62 -11.89
N GLY A 126 -17.39 6.94 -11.68
CA GLY A 126 -18.34 7.72 -10.87
C GLY A 126 -18.33 7.35 -9.38
N ASP A 127 -17.28 6.71 -8.87
CA ASP A 127 -17.15 6.31 -7.46
C ASP A 127 -16.49 7.42 -6.65
N ASN A 128 -17.31 8.41 -6.26
CA ASN A 128 -16.85 9.56 -5.48
C ASN A 128 -16.31 9.19 -4.09
N ALA A 129 -16.77 8.07 -3.51
CA ALA A 129 -16.30 7.61 -2.21
C ALA A 129 -14.88 7.05 -2.31
N THR A 130 -14.60 6.26 -3.35
CA THR A 130 -13.22 5.82 -3.63
C THR A 130 -12.33 7.00 -3.98
N ASP A 131 -12.83 7.97 -4.77
CA ASP A 131 -12.07 9.18 -5.10
C ASP A 131 -11.58 9.95 -3.85
N GLY A 132 -12.46 10.18 -2.87
CA GLY A 132 -12.09 10.84 -1.63
C GLY A 132 -11.13 10.03 -0.75
N LEU A 133 -11.35 8.71 -0.64
CA LEU A 133 -10.44 7.83 0.13
C LEU A 133 -9.02 7.84 -0.45
N LEU A 134 -8.87 7.94 -1.78
CA LEU A 134 -7.57 7.98 -2.43
C LEU A 134 -6.76 9.24 -2.06
N ASP A 135 -7.41 10.37 -1.75
CA ASP A 135 -6.70 11.57 -1.29
C ASP A 135 -6.08 11.33 0.09
N ASP A 136 -6.88 10.84 1.04
CA ASP A 136 -6.42 10.51 2.40
C ASP A 136 -5.30 9.46 2.37
N TRP A 137 -5.47 8.39 1.60
CA TRP A 137 -4.47 7.34 1.48
C TRP A 137 -3.19 7.82 0.80
N THR A 138 -3.30 8.77 -0.14
CA THR A 138 -2.12 9.38 -0.79
C THR A 138 -1.32 10.19 0.22
N ASP A 139 -1.98 11.03 1.01
CA ASP A 139 -1.32 11.86 2.03
C ASP A 139 -0.61 11.00 3.09
N MET A 140 -1.27 9.95 3.60
CA MET A 140 -0.66 9.00 4.52
C MET A 140 0.59 8.32 3.92
N ALA A 141 0.53 7.92 2.65
CA ALA A 141 1.69 7.33 1.99
C ALA A 141 2.82 8.35 1.75
N GLU A 142 2.49 9.61 1.45
CA GLU A 142 3.46 10.71 1.32
C GLU A 142 4.13 11.04 2.66
N GLU A 143 3.40 11.01 3.78
CA GLU A 143 3.93 11.16 5.13
C GLU A 143 4.98 10.07 5.43
N ARG A 144 4.64 8.80 5.16
CA ARG A 144 5.61 7.70 5.32
C ARG A 144 6.87 7.90 4.48
N VAL A 145 6.72 8.33 3.22
CA VAL A 145 7.87 8.66 2.34
C VAL A 145 8.69 9.80 2.92
N TRP A 146 8.07 10.84 3.47
CA TRP A 146 8.76 11.99 4.05
C TRP A 146 9.61 11.58 5.27
N PHE A 147 9.04 10.83 6.21
CA PHE A 147 9.74 10.33 7.40
C PHE A 147 10.94 9.46 7.01
N LEU A 148 10.75 8.50 6.10
CA LEU A 148 11.83 7.62 5.65
C LEU A 148 12.91 8.40 4.88
N ASN A 149 12.53 9.42 4.10
CA ASN A 149 13.49 10.31 3.47
C ASN A 149 14.32 11.11 4.48
N GLN A 150 13.71 11.68 5.53
CA GLN A 150 14.49 12.40 6.55
C GLN A 150 15.41 11.45 7.33
N THR A 151 14.98 10.21 7.50
CA THR A 151 15.73 9.13 8.18
C THR A 151 17.04 8.78 7.46
N LEU A 152 17.16 9.06 6.16
CA LEU A 152 18.32 8.78 5.30
C LEU A 152 19.26 9.97 5.07
N LYS A 153 18.92 11.16 5.59
CA LYS A 153 19.74 12.37 5.41
C LYS A 153 20.88 12.48 6.40
#